data_AF-A0A7R8ZN87-F1
#
_entry.id   AF-A0A7R8ZN87-F1
#
_cell.length_a   1.000
_cell.length_b   1.000
_cell.length_c   1.000
_cell.angle_alpha   90.00
_cell.angle_beta   90.00
_cell.angle_gamma   90.00
#
_symmetry.space_group_name_H-M   'P 1'
#
loop_
_entity.id
_entity.type
_entity.pdbx_description
1 polymer ?
#
loop_
_entity_poly.entity_id
_entity_poly.type
_entity_poly.pdbx_seq_one_letter_code
_entity_poly.pdbx_strand_id
1 'polypeptide(L)'
;MAEKKVSPEYAVGKVSHTLRCSICMMILHDPVETPCNHVFCRDCIEGFIDTGDSPSCTNDRKKLRKQDLKAAPLCLSQLLQELEIHCPEFGAICRSVKPSPAQKLLKLADHGRTKIGR
;
A
#
# COMPACT_ATOMS: atom_id res chain seq x y z
N MET A 1 5.26 -4.81 16.07
CA MET A 1 6.03 -4.73 14.81
C MET A 1 5.19 -3.92 13.85
N ALA A 2 5.54 -2.66 13.58
CA ALA A 2 4.71 -1.79 12.73
C ALA A 2 5.00 -2.12 11.26
N GLU A 3 3.99 -2.56 10.52
CA GLU A 3 4.08 -2.79 9.08
C GLU A 3 4.26 -1.42 8.39
N LYS A 4 5.51 -1.09 8.03
CA LYS A 4 5.83 0.16 7.31
C LYS A 4 5.15 0.07 5.93
N LYS A 5 4.21 0.97 5.62
CA LYS A 5 3.63 1.10 4.27
C LYS A 5 4.64 1.77 3.33
N VAL A 6 4.56 1.52 2.03
CA VAL A 6 5.45 2.15 1.02
C VAL A 6 4.97 3.55 0.67
N SER A 7 5.79 4.58 0.91
CA SER A 7 5.51 5.93 0.41
C SER A 7 5.68 5.99 -1.11
N PRO A 8 4.85 6.78 -1.84
CA PRO A 8 4.98 6.92 -3.28
C PRO A 8 6.30 7.57 -3.73
N GLU A 9 7.00 8.28 -2.85
CA GLU A 9 8.32 8.88 -3.12
C GLU A 9 9.41 7.85 -3.41
N TYR A 10 9.27 6.62 -2.89
CA TYR A 10 10.23 5.55 -3.11
C TYR A 10 9.99 4.80 -4.41
N ALA A 11 8.85 4.99 -5.08
CA ALA A 11 8.59 4.32 -6.33
C ALA A 11 9.46 4.89 -7.47
N VAL A 12 9.99 4.00 -8.31
CA VAL A 12 10.73 4.37 -9.51
C VAL A 12 9.73 4.88 -10.53
N GLY A 13 9.79 6.18 -10.82
CA GLY A 13 8.91 6.82 -11.80
C GLY A 13 7.57 7.32 -11.22
N LYS A 14 6.62 7.64 -12.10
CA LYS A 14 5.36 8.28 -11.71
C LYS A 14 4.32 7.23 -11.32
N VAL A 15 3.97 7.18 -10.03
CA VAL A 15 2.83 6.38 -9.55
C VAL A 15 1.52 7.14 -9.71
N SER A 16 0.56 6.54 -10.42
CA SER A 16 -0.81 7.04 -10.55
C SER A 16 -1.54 7.15 -9.21
N HIS A 17 -2.38 8.17 -9.04
CA HIS A 17 -3.17 8.37 -7.82
C HIS A 17 -4.10 7.19 -7.51
N THR A 18 -4.58 6.48 -8.54
CA THR A 18 -5.42 5.27 -8.41
C THR A 18 -4.72 4.10 -7.70
N LEU A 19 -3.39 4.12 -7.63
CA LEU A 19 -2.60 3.10 -6.91
C LEU A 19 -2.27 3.50 -5.47
N ARG A 20 -2.85 4.61 -4.99
CA ARG A 20 -2.62 5.16 -3.65
C ARG A 20 -3.90 5.09 -2.83
N CYS A 21 -3.74 4.80 -1.54
CA CYS A 21 -4.85 4.81 -0.60
C CYS A 21 -5.21 6.25 -0.24
N SER A 22 -6.47 6.69 -0.43
CA SER A 22 -6.91 8.04 -0.04
C SER A 22 -6.95 8.30 1.47
N ILE A 23 -6.76 7.26 2.31
CA ILE A 23 -6.76 7.38 3.78
C ILE A 23 -5.34 7.63 4.30
N CYS A 24 -4.38 6.78 3.93
CA CYS A 24 -2.99 6.91 4.40
C CYS A 24 -2.05 7.60 3.40
N MET A 25 -2.51 7.90 2.18
CA MET A 25 -1.74 8.51 1.08
C MET A 25 -0.52 7.70 0.59
N MET A 26 -0.43 6.44 1.01
CA MET A 26 0.64 5.49 0.66
C MET A 26 0.22 4.62 -0.52
N ILE A 27 1.16 3.87 -1.11
CA ILE A 27 0.86 2.83 -2.08
C ILE A 27 -0.10 1.80 -1.44
N LEU A 28 -1.08 1.33 -2.22
CA LEU A 28 -2.09 0.39 -1.76
C LEU A 28 -1.46 -0.94 -1.29
N HIS A 29 -1.58 -1.19 0.01
CA HIS A 29 -1.27 -2.44 0.67
C HIS A 29 -2.54 -3.22 0.98
N ASP A 30 -2.60 -4.50 0.58
CA ASP A 30 -3.80 -5.36 0.63
C ASP A 30 -5.07 -4.62 0.18
N PRO A 31 -5.15 -4.25 -1.12
CA PRO A 31 -6.22 -3.39 -1.61
C PRO A 31 -7.59 -4.09 -1.53
N VAL A 32 -8.56 -3.36 -0.99
CA VAL A 32 -9.97 -3.75 -0.98
C VAL A 32 -10.81 -2.73 -1.73
N GLU A 33 -11.73 -3.24 -2.52
CA GLU A 33 -12.70 -2.46 -3.27
C GLU A 33 -14.00 -2.33 -2.47
N THR A 34 -14.50 -1.10 -2.41
CA THR A 34 -15.81 -0.76 -1.84
C THR A 34 -16.92 -0.93 -2.88
N PRO A 35 -18.20 -1.08 -2.49
CA PRO A 35 -19.33 -1.13 -3.44
C PRO A 35 -19.46 0.14 -4.30
N CYS A 36 -18.80 1.23 -3.93
CA CYS A 36 -18.70 2.44 -4.74
C CYS A 36 -17.49 2.47 -5.69
N ASN A 37 -16.82 1.34 -5.91
CA ASN A 37 -15.63 1.16 -6.78
C ASN A 37 -14.40 1.99 -6.37
N HIS A 38 -14.32 2.43 -5.11
CA HIS A 38 -13.12 3.04 -4.56
C HIS A 38 -12.27 1.99 -3.85
N VAL A 39 -10.96 2.10 -3.99
CA VAL A 39 -10.01 1.14 -3.45
C VAL A 39 -9.19 1.76 -2.32
N PHE A 40 -9.02 1.01 -1.24
CA PHE A 40 -8.28 1.41 -0.06
C PHE A 40 -7.43 0.25 0.46
N CYS A 41 -6.48 0.52 1.36
CA CYS A 41 -5.88 -0.56 2.16
C CYS A 41 -6.93 -1.16 3.09
N ARG A 42 -6.94 -2.49 3.22
CA ARG A 42 -7.83 -3.22 4.14
C ARG A 42 -7.84 -2.61 5.54
N ASP A 43 -6.70 -2.56 6.21
CA ASP A 43 -6.63 -2.05 7.59
C ASP A 43 -7.05 -0.57 7.70
N CYS A 44 -6.81 0.22 6.65
CA CYS A 44 -7.17 1.64 6.67
C CYS A 44 -8.68 1.82 6.61
N ILE A 45 -9.37 1.12 5.70
CA ILE A 45 -10.82 1.26 5.58
C ILE A 45 -11.55 0.56 6.73
N GLU A 46 -11.04 -0.58 7.21
CA GLU A 46 -11.63 -1.27 8.36
C GLU A 46 -11.50 -0.43 9.63
N GLY A 47 -10.34 0.16 9.89
CA GLY A 47 -10.15 1.09 11.01
C GLY A 47 -11.00 2.36 10.89
N PHE A 48 -11.14 2.89 9.66
CA PHE A 48 -12.02 4.04 9.40
C PHE A 48 -13.49 3.71 9.69
N ILE A 49 -13.94 2.50 9.34
CA ILE A 49 -15.30 2.04 9.63
C ILE A 49 -15.49 1.79 11.13
N ASP A 50 -14.48 1.25 11.82
CA ASP A 50 -14.55 0.92 13.25
C ASP A 50 -14.64 2.17 14.14
N THR A 51 -13.95 3.25 13.74
CA THR A 51 -13.86 4.48 14.54
C THR A 51 -15.02 5.45 14.29
N GLY A 52 -15.77 5.29 13.19
CA GLY A 52 -16.79 6.26 12.77
C GLY A 52 -18.21 5.90 13.24
N ASP A 53 -18.92 6.87 13.81
CA ASP A 53 -20.36 6.73 14.15
C ASP A 53 -21.24 6.46 12.92
N SER A 54 -20.77 6.82 11.72
CA SER A 54 -21.47 6.67 10.45
C SER A 54 -20.49 6.38 9.31
N PRO A 55 -20.06 5.12 9.14
CA PRO A 55 -19.05 4.75 8.16
C PRO A 55 -19.51 5.05 6.73
N SER A 56 -18.73 5.87 6.03
CA SER A 56 -19.00 6.29 4.66
C SER A 56 -17.71 6.41 3.86
N CYS A 57 -17.79 6.26 2.54
CA CYS A 57 -16.65 6.42 1.65
C CYS A 57 -16.10 7.85 1.76
N THR A 58 -14.79 8.00 1.93
CA THR A 58 -14.16 9.33 2.03
C THR A 58 -14.17 10.09 0.70
N ASN A 59 -14.24 9.38 -0.43
CA ASN A 59 -14.29 9.99 -1.77
C ASN A 59 -15.72 10.46 -2.14
N ASP A 60 -16.75 9.64 -1.86
CA ASP A 60 -18.11 9.86 -2.38
C ASP A 60 -19.21 9.94 -1.30
N ARG A 61 -18.87 9.82 -0.01
CA ARG A 61 -19.79 9.83 1.15
C ARG A 61 -20.89 8.76 1.13
N LYS A 62 -20.82 7.77 0.23
CA LYS A 62 -21.71 6.61 0.21
C LYS A 62 -21.53 5.77 1.47
N LYS A 63 -22.62 5.27 2.06
CA LYS A 63 -22.57 4.42 3.26
C LYS A 63 -21.76 3.15 3.00
N LEU A 64 -20.93 2.76 3.96
CA LEU A 64 -20.07 1.58 3.87
C LEU A 64 -20.20 0.72 5.11
N ARG A 65 -20.11 -0.60 4.95
CA ARG A 65 -19.98 -1.57 6.05
C ARG A 65 -18.81 -2.50 5.74
N LYS A 66 -18.22 -3.11 6.78
CA LYS A 66 -17.09 -4.04 6.62
C LYS A 66 -17.45 -5.22 5.70
N GLN A 67 -18.69 -5.69 5.74
CA GLN A 67 -19.20 -6.79 4.91
C GLN A 67 -19.27 -6.45 3.41
N ASP A 68 -19.31 -5.16 3.06
CA ASP A 68 -19.39 -4.74 1.67
C ASP A 68 -18.00 -4.70 0.99
N LEU A 69 -16.93 -4.82 1.76
CA LEU A 69 -15.55 -4.76 1.28
C LEU A 69 -15.17 -6.06 0.57
N LYS A 70 -14.71 -5.95 -0.67
CA LYS A 70 -14.25 -7.08 -1.47
C LYS A 70 -12.77 -6.95 -1.77
N ALA A 71 -12.09 -8.07 -2.05
CA ALA A 71 -10.72 -8.00 -2.56
C ALA A 71 -10.71 -7.21 -3.87
N ALA A 72 -9.72 -6.34 -4.05
CA ALA A 72 -9.61 -5.56 -5.28
C ALA A 72 -9.39 -6.47 -6.51
N PRO A 73 -9.77 -6.01 -7.72
CA PRO A 73 -9.60 -6.79 -8.94
C PRO A 73 -8.14 -7.20 -9.18
N LEU A 74 -7.94 -8.41 -9.72
CA LEU A 74 -6.62 -8.99 -9.98
C LEU A 74 -5.73 -8.10 -10.86
N CYS A 75 -6.31 -7.34 -11.79
CA CYS A 75 -5.54 -6.39 -12.60
C CYS A 75 -4.86 -5.31 -11.74
N LEU A 76 -5.49 -4.86 -10.66
CA LEU A 76 -4.91 -3.86 -9.78
C LEU A 76 -3.72 -4.42 -9.00
N SER A 77 -3.83 -5.64 -8.47
CA SER A 77 -2.73 -6.29 -7.77
C SER A 77 -1.55 -6.57 -8.70
N GLN A 78 -1.82 -6.97 -9.95
CA GLN A 78 -0.79 -7.12 -10.99
C GLN A 78 -0.06 -5.80 -11.26
N LEU A 79 -0.79 -4.69 -11.41
CA LEU A 79 -0.20 -3.36 -11.63
C LEU A 79 0.66 -2.91 -10.43
N LEU A 80 0.21 -3.19 -9.22
CA LEU A 80 0.97 -2.91 -8.00
C LEU A 80 2.27 -3.74 -7.96
N GLN A 81 2.23 -5.00 -8.40
CA GLN A 81 3.39 -5.89 -8.41
C GLN A 81 4.46 -5.47 -9.44
N GLU A 82 4.05 -4.79 -10.51
CA GLU A 82 4.97 -4.27 -11.53
C GLU A 82 5.65 -2.95 -11.12
N LEU A 83 5.26 -2.33 -10.01
CA LEU A 83 5.96 -1.16 -9.50
C LEU A 83 7.37 -1.54 -9.06
N GLU A 84 8.35 -0.74 -9.46
CA GLU A 84 9.69 -0.78 -8.90
C GLU A 84 9.77 0.24 -7.76
N ILE A 85 10.40 -0.15 -6.65
CA ILE A 85 10.52 0.70 -5.47
C ILE A 85 12.00 0.70 -5.03
N HIS A 86 12.51 1.88 -4.67
CA HIS A 86 13.80 2.06 -4.03
C HIS A 86 13.70 1.78 -2.53
N CYS A 87 14.80 1.27 -1.96
CA CYS A 87 14.86 1.09 -0.50
C CYS A 87 14.74 2.44 0.21
N PRO A 88 13.89 2.58 1.24
CA PRO A 88 13.74 3.86 1.94
C PRO A 88 14.98 4.29 2.74
N GLU A 89 15.85 3.34 3.12
CA GLU A 89 17.03 3.64 3.95
C GLU A 89 18.26 4.10 3.15
N PHE A 90 18.34 3.73 1.87
CA PHE A 90 19.50 4.04 1.03
C PHE A 90 19.09 4.68 -0.31
N GLY A 91 17.84 4.59 -0.76
CA GLY A 91 17.39 5.16 -2.03
C GLY A 91 17.99 4.42 -3.24
N ALA A 92 18.41 5.17 -4.26
CA ALA A 92 18.90 4.64 -5.55
C ALA A 92 20.24 3.87 -5.47
N ILE A 93 20.95 3.95 -4.34
CA ILE A 93 22.19 3.18 -4.09
C ILE A 93 21.91 1.75 -3.62
N CYS A 94 20.65 1.35 -3.44
CA CYS A 94 20.26 -0.03 -3.21
C CYS A 94 19.60 -0.63 -4.46
N ARG A 95 19.40 -1.96 -4.47
CA ARG A 95 18.71 -2.65 -5.57
C ARG A 95 17.23 -2.26 -5.57
N SER A 96 16.69 -1.89 -6.72
CA SER A 96 15.24 -1.77 -6.90
C SER A 96 14.58 -3.10 -6.58
N VAL A 97 13.49 -3.05 -5.83
CA VAL A 97 12.73 -4.21 -5.37
C VAL A 97 11.30 -4.08 -5.87
N LYS A 98 10.72 -5.20 -6.29
CA LYS A 98 9.29 -5.28 -6.56
C LYS A 98 8.53 -5.50 -5.24
N PRO A 99 7.37 -4.86 -5.03
CA PRO A 99 6.56 -5.10 -3.85
C PRO A 99 6.00 -6.53 -3.89
N SER A 100 5.89 -7.14 -2.71
CA SER A 100 5.30 -8.48 -2.59
C SER A 100 3.79 -8.44 -2.85
N PRO A 101 3.15 -9.56 -3.26
CA PRO A 101 1.70 -9.63 -3.49
C PRO A 101 0.85 -9.26 -2.27
N ALA A 102 1.35 -9.57 -1.07
CA ALA A 102 0.74 -9.17 0.19
C ALA A 102 1.11 -7.75 0.62
N GLN A 103 1.91 -7.04 -0.20
CA GLN A 103 2.60 -5.78 0.09
C GLN A 103 3.33 -5.78 1.44
N LYS A 104 3.48 -6.94 2.09
CA LYS A 104 4.27 -7.17 3.30
C LYS A 104 5.61 -6.58 2.98
N LEU A 105 5.87 -5.43 3.59
CA LEU A 105 7.02 -4.61 3.28
C LEU A 105 8.23 -5.53 3.33
N LEU A 106 9.17 -5.27 2.41
CA LEU A 106 10.56 -5.65 2.51
C LEU A 106 10.85 -6.26 3.89
N LYS A 107 10.91 -7.59 3.97
CA LYS A 107 12.04 -8.15 4.70
C LYS A 107 13.20 -7.52 3.96
N LEU A 108 13.63 -6.34 4.41
CA LEU A 108 14.72 -5.56 3.84
C LEU A 108 15.77 -6.62 3.62
N ALA A 109 15.98 -7.00 2.36
CA ALA A 109 16.71 -8.22 2.03
C ALA A 109 17.98 -8.12 2.84
N ASP A 110 18.16 -9.07 3.78
CA ASP A 110 19.15 -9.07 4.84
C ASP A 110 20.34 -8.26 4.35
N HIS A 111 20.45 -6.98 4.78
CA HIS A 111 21.52 -6.11 4.32
C HIS A 111 22.75 -6.78 4.87
N GLY A 112 23.36 -7.64 4.04
CA GLY A 112 24.47 -8.47 4.40
C GLY A 112 25.44 -7.54 5.06
N ARG A 113 25.80 -7.85 6.30
CA ARG A 113 26.80 -7.15 7.09
C ARG A 113 28.05 -6.98 6.22
N THR A 114 28.15 -5.89 5.47
CA THR A 114 29.42 -5.44 4.96
C THR A 114 30.10 -4.88 6.19
N LYS A 115 30.83 -5.75 6.88
CA LYS A 115 31.84 -5.34 7.83
C LYS A 115 32.69 -4.31 7.09
N ILE A 116 32.51 -3.03 7.42
CA ILE A 116 33.56 -2.04 7.24
C ILE A 116 34.69 -2.56 8.11
N GLY A 117 35.63 -3.25 7.48
CA GLY A 117 36.91 -3.57 8.10
C GLY A 117 37.66 -2.25 8.27
N ARG A 118 37.91 -1.90 9.52
CA ARG A 118 39.14 -1.26 9.96
C ARG A 118 39.55 -1.91 11.27
#